data_AF-U6LWS4-F1
#
_entry.id   AF-U6LWS4-F1
#
_cell.length_a   1.000
_cell.length_b   1.000
_cell.length_c   1.000
_cell.angle_alpha   90.00
_cell.angle_beta   90.00
_cell.angle_gamma   90.00
#
_symmetry.space_group_name_H-M   'P 1'
#
loop_
_entity.id
_entity.type
_entity.pdbx_description
1 polymer ?
#
loop_
_entity_poly.entity_id
_entity_poly.type
_entity_poly.pdbx_seq_one_letter_code
_entity_poly.pdbx_strand_id
1 'polypeptide(L)'
;MGKASNRLAVERRLDRRRAEEQHNKALAEIEAARIHMVNLSRSDARVEALRRQNAAKADLGALCRNLEYTFEEQRTQQTIKGKQLHQRITDTLNHQHQREESAALERQKICQESEEIRKLKEQLATARVNRERAAQLLERQRREADAAFEDARLELAMEEKRLAACENARRHELERSLQMRQVGLDLAAQIRERQRMKEEETADKYAVEKEQVGAVVAKLLEEMENEKRQSMERRRLHAEMVAEATKERERQKQLVLENKIKEENEIREYLEMQRKRAEDLAREKELIRREKARILDELLQQQIRKQQEETDYAQLIADLYEFEREEQERQKEEAQKKKREEERATLATAFKEQMEEKERRRQEQLAEEGQFRQELYAKFAREAKLEQMTLQRRKLAILEHNRQVEAIIQERRRQLEGQRERDREERRKMLELEAEKQSIIQQERERLLRENAELADFLPKNTLHDKREQNIVRSARQQLSSIHLDPLAPLPRTLRTLQAGESNDMHS
;
A
#
# COMPACT_ATOMS: atom_id res chain seq x y z
N MET A 1 34.90 65.54 -146.37
CA MET A 1 35.15 64.57 -145.28
C MET A 1 35.81 63.32 -145.89
N GLY A 2 36.76 62.63 -145.26
CA GLY A 2 37.50 62.95 -144.03
C GLY A 2 38.07 61.68 -143.36
N LYS A 3 39.27 61.77 -142.74
CA LYS A 3 40.06 60.69 -142.08
C LYS A 3 40.73 59.72 -143.09
N ALA A 4 42.03 59.37 -143.09
CA ALA A 4 43.16 59.36 -142.13
C ALA A 4 43.27 58.14 -141.18
N SER A 5 43.69 56.97 -141.71
CA SER A 5 44.01 55.77 -140.92
C SER A 5 45.12 54.90 -141.56
N ASN A 6 45.92 54.23 -140.73
CA ASN A 6 46.91 53.15 -141.01
C ASN A 6 48.41 53.49 -141.32
N ARG A 7 49.31 53.33 -140.33
CA ARG A 7 50.76 52.99 -140.49
C ARG A 7 51.09 51.66 -139.78
N LEU A 8 50.26 50.68 -140.09
CA LEU A 8 49.69 49.79 -139.08
C LEU A 8 50.57 48.70 -138.40
N ALA A 9 51.45 48.02 -139.16
CA ALA A 9 51.17 46.59 -139.41
C ALA A 9 52.19 45.48 -139.08
N VAL A 10 53.52 45.70 -139.03
CA VAL A 10 54.51 44.58 -138.93
C VAL A 10 55.11 44.38 -137.54
N GLU A 11 55.32 45.45 -136.77
CA GLU A 11 55.71 45.37 -135.35
C GLU A 11 54.75 44.43 -134.59
N ARG A 12 53.46 44.44 -134.99
CA ARG A 12 52.38 43.48 -134.68
C ARG A 12 52.70 41.97 -134.79
N ARG A 13 53.90 41.51 -135.18
CA ARG A 13 54.27 40.07 -135.21
C ARG A 13 55.38 39.68 -134.24
N LEU A 14 56.45 40.47 -134.08
CA LEU A 14 57.43 40.19 -133.02
C LEU A 14 56.81 40.47 -131.65
N ASP A 15 55.96 41.49 -131.59
CA ASP A 15 55.16 41.79 -130.40
C ASP A 15 54.12 40.68 -130.12
N ARG A 16 53.67 39.90 -131.12
CA ARG A 16 52.83 38.70 -130.87
C ARG A 16 53.60 37.62 -130.14
N ARG A 17 54.77 37.18 -130.61
CA ARG A 17 55.49 36.07 -129.97
C ARG A 17 56.01 36.43 -128.58
N ARG A 18 56.47 37.68 -128.39
CA ARG A 18 56.82 38.17 -127.05
C ARG A 18 55.58 38.26 -126.15
N ALA A 19 54.42 38.64 -126.68
CA ALA A 19 53.16 38.53 -125.96
C ALA A 19 52.73 37.08 -125.69
N GLU A 20 52.97 36.12 -126.59
CA GLU A 20 52.66 34.69 -126.40
C GLU A 20 53.50 34.07 -125.27
N GLU A 21 54.79 34.38 -125.18
CA GLU A 21 55.64 33.91 -124.08
C GLU A 21 55.32 34.60 -122.75
N GLN A 22 55.04 35.91 -122.75
CA GLN A 22 54.55 36.63 -121.57
C GLN A 22 53.18 36.11 -121.13
N HIS A 23 52.30 35.77 -122.08
CA HIS A 23 51.00 35.15 -121.82
C HIS A 23 51.18 33.77 -121.18
N ASN A 24 52.07 32.93 -121.69
CA ASN A 24 52.33 31.61 -121.10
C ASN A 24 52.98 31.68 -119.71
N LYS A 25 53.87 32.65 -119.44
CA LYS A 25 54.39 32.89 -118.08
C LYS A 25 53.29 33.38 -117.13
N ALA A 26 52.46 34.33 -117.57
CA ALA A 26 51.30 34.79 -116.81
C ALA A 26 50.33 33.63 -116.52
N LEU A 27 50.08 32.73 -117.49
CA LEU A 27 49.27 31.53 -117.29
C LEU A 27 49.88 30.59 -116.25
N ALA A 28 51.20 30.35 -116.27
CA ALA A 28 51.87 29.51 -115.28
C ALA A 28 51.83 30.11 -113.86
N GLU A 29 52.01 31.43 -113.73
CA GLU A 29 51.83 32.14 -112.45
C GLU A 29 50.37 32.06 -111.96
N ILE A 30 49.40 32.20 -112.85
CA ILE A 30 47.97 32.02 -112.57
C ILE A 30 47.66 30.58 -112.12
N GLU A 31 48.25 29.56 -112.75
CA GLU A 31 48.07 28.16 -112.34
C GLU A 31 48.74 27.84 -111.00
N ALA A 32 49.95 28.33 -110.75
CA ALA A 32 50.62 28.18 -109.46
C ALA A 32 49.83 28.87 -108.34
N ALA A 33 49.33 30.09 -108.58
CA ALA A 33 48.43 30.80 -107.67
C ALA A 33 47.12 30.03 -107.45
N ARG A 34 46.54 29.44 -108.50
CA ARG A 34 45.34 28.60 -108.42
C ARG A 34 45.57 27.34 -107.57
N ILE A 35 46.70 26.66 -107.73
CA ILE A 35 47.05 25.49 -106.91
C ILE A 35 47.27 25.90 -105.44
N HIS A 36 47.95 27.02 -105.19
CA HIS A 36 48.11 27.56 -103.85
C HIS A 36 46.75 27.88 -103.20
N MET A 37 45.85 28.54 -103.93
CA MET A 37 44.48 28.84 -103.47
C MET A 37 43.63 27.57 -103.23
N VAL A 38 43.76 26.52 -104.05
CA VAL A 38 43.09 25.23 -103.84
C VAL A 38 43.65 24.50 -102.61
N ASN A 39 44.96 24.57 -102.36
CA ASN A 39 45.54 24.00 -101.15
C ASN A 39 45.16 24.80 -99.90
N LEU A 40 45.14 26.14 -99.98
CA LEU A 40 44.69 27.02 -98.89
C LEU A 40 43.24 26.71 -98.53
N SER A 41 42.33 26.71 -99.51
CA SER A 41 40.92 26.37 -99.27
C SER A 41 40.69 24.93 -98.77
N ARG A 42 41.54 23.96 -99.14
CA ARG A 42 41.51 22.60 -98.56
C ARG A 42 42.02 22.57 -97.13
N SER A 43 43.07 23.32 -96.79
CA SER A 43 43.52 23.47 -95.41
C SER A 43 42.48 24.23 -94.56
N ASP A 44 41.86 25.26 -95.12
CA ASP A 44 40.80 26.04 -94.46
C ASP A 44 39.57 25.17 -94.22
N ALA A 45 39.12 24.37 -95.20
CA ALA A 45 38.04 23.40 -95.00
C ALA A 45 38.38 22.36 -93.92
N ARG A 46 39.63 21.90 -93.83
CA ARG A 46 40.09 20.99 -92.77
C ARG A 46 40.15 21.68 -91.40
N VAL A 47 40.62 22.92 -91.35
CA VAL A 47 40.66 23.76 -90.13
C VAL A 47 39.25 24.10 -89.67
N GLU A 48 38.33 24.41 -90.57
CA GLU A 48 36.90 24.56 -90.27
C GLU A 48 36.27 23.26 -89.77
N ALA A 49 36.55 22.12 -90.39
CA ALA A 49 36.07 20.82 -89.91
C ALA A 49 36.60 20.52 -88.49
N LEU A 50 37.88 20.81 -88.21
CA LEU A 50 38.46 20.70 -86.87
C LEU A 50 37.86 21.72 -85.89
N ARG A 51 37.59 22.96 -86.30
CA ARG A 51 36.90 23.97 -85.48
C ARG A 51 35.48 23.52 -85.13
N ARG A 52 34.72 23.00 -86.11
CA ARG A 52 33.37 22.45 -85.89
C ARG A 52 33.40 21.22 -84.98
N GLN A 53 34.38 20.33 -85.15
CA GLN A 53 34.57 19.18 -84.25
C GLN A 53 34.96 19.61 -82.83
N ASN A 54 35.84 20.60 -82.68
CA ASN A 54 36.26 21.10 -81.38
C ASN A 54 35.16 21.90 -80.68
N ALA A 55 34.34 22.66 -81.44
CA ALA A 55 33.12 23.28 -80.92
C ALA A 55 32.14 22.22 -80.42
N ALA A 56 31.79 21.21 -81.25
CA ALA A 56 30.91 20.13 -80.84
C ALA A 56 31.45 19.33 -79.62
N LYS A 57 32.77 19.16 -79.50
CA LYS A 57 33.40 18.56 -78.30
C LYS A 57 33.32 19.49 -77.07
N ALA A 58 33.46 20.80 -77.25
CA ALA A 58 33.30 21.78 -76.18
C ALA A 58 31.85 21.86 -75.71
N ASP A 59 30.88 21.83 -76.63
CA ASP A 59 29.45 21.78 -76.37
C ASP A 59 29.08 20.49 -75.62
N LEU A 60 29.56 19.33 -76.09
CA LEU A 60 29.37 18.06 -75.40
C LEU A 60 30.02 18.07 -74.00
N GLY A 61 31.22 18.62 -73.86
CA GLY A 61 31.89 18.78 -72.57
C GLY A 61 31.21 19.80 -71.63
N ALA A 62 30.49 20.78 -72.17
CA ALA A 62 29.62 21.66 -71.39
C ALA A 62 28.34 20.93 -70.95
N LEU A 63 27.72 20.16 -71.85
CA LEU A 63 26.56 19.33 -71.52
C LEU A 63 26.88 18.27 -70.46
N CYS A 64 28.02 17.58 -70.54
CA CYS A 64 28.45 16.62 -69.53
C CYS A 64 28.63 17.29 -68.16
N ARG A 65 29.32 18.44 -68.08
CA ARG A 65 29.50 19.19 -66.83
C ARG A 65 28.18 19.68 -66.25
N ASN A 66 27.25 20.14 -67.10
CA ASN A 66 25.90 20.52 -66.66
C ASN A 66 25.12 19.32 -66.12
N LEU A 67 25.22 18.15 -66.78
CA LEU A 67 24.58 16.92 -66.30
C LEU A 67 25.19 16.45 -64.97
N GLU A 68 26.52 16.40 -64.85
CA GLU A 68 27.25 16.11 -63.62
C GLU A 68 26.78 17.01 -62.46
N TYR A 69 26.74 18.32 -62.70
CA TYR A 69 26.23 19.30 -61.73
C TYR A 69 24.78 18.99 -61.32
N THR A 70 23.87 18.73 -62.26
CA THR A 70 22.47 18.38 -61.90
C THR A 70 22.36 17.05 -61.14
N PHE A 71 23.24 16.07 -61.40
CA PHE A 71 23.27 14.82 -60.63
C PHE A 71 23.85 15.01 -59.23
N GLU A 72 24.82 15.90 -59.05
CA GLU A 72 25.34 16.29 -57.74
C GLU A 72 24.29 17.08 -56.93
N GLU A 73 23.57 18.01 -57.56
CA GLU A 73 22.40 18.68 -56.96
C GLU A 73 21.32 17.66 -56.57
N GLN A 74 21.00 16.68 -57.42
CA GLN A 74 20.02 15.64 -57.07
C GLN A 74 20.50 14.75 -55.91
N ARG A 75 21.79 14.37 -55.86
CA ARG A 75 22.36 13.58 -54.76
C ARG A 75 22.41 14.37 -53.45
N THR A 76 22.80 15.64 -53.49
CA THR A 76 22.78 16.52 -52.31
C THR A 76 21.35 16.74 -51.82
N GLN A 77 20.39 17.00 -52.72
CA GLN A 77 18.96 17.04 -52.36
C GLN A 77 18.45 15.73 -51.77
N GLN A 78 18.82 14.57 -52.32
CA GLN A 78 18.44 13.25 -51.77
C GLN A 78 19.02 13.02 -50.38
N THR A 79 20.30 13.34 -50.16
CA THR A 79 20.94 13.20 -48.83
C THR A 79 20.37 14.19 -47.81
N ILE A 80 20.03 15.42 -48.21
CA ILE A 80 19.31 16.40 -47.37
C ILE A 80 17.92 15.86 -47.00
N LYS A 81 17.14 15.39 -47.97
CA LYS A 81 15.82 14.78 -47.73
C LYS A 81 15.92 13.55 -46.83
N GLY A 82 16.92 12.70 -47.03
CA GLY A 82 17.22 11.55 -46.16
C GLY A 82 17.51 11.98 -44.73
N LYS A 83 18.41 12.95 -44.52
CA LYS A 83 18.70 13.51 -43.19
C LYS A 83 17.45 14.11 -42.52
N GLN A 84 16.62 14.85 -43.26
CA GLN A 84 15.36 15.40 -42.76
C GLN A 84 14.35 14.32 -42.37
N LEU A 85 14.25 13.22 -43.13
CA LEU A 85 13.40 12.08 -42.79
C LEU A 85 13.94 11.35 -41.55
N HIS A 86 15.25 11.11 -41.46
CA HIS A 86 15.86 10.52 -40.26
C HIS A 86 15.64 11.39 -39.02
N GLN A 87 15.84 12.71 -39.11
CA GLN A 87 15.56 13.65 -38.02
C GLN A 87 14.10 13.57 -37.57
N ARG A 88 13.14 13.62 -38.49
CA ARG A 88 11.70 13.46 -38.15
C ARG A 88 11.42 12.12 -37.46
N ILE A 89 12.04 11.03 -37.92
CA ILE A 89 11.88 9.71 -37.29
C ILE A 89 12.47 9.72 -35.87
N THR A 90 13.70 10.23 -35.68
CA THR A 90 14.31 10.33 -34.35
C THR A 90 13.50 11.23 -33.41
N ASP A 91 12.98 12.36 -33.90
CA ASP A 91 12.18 13.28 -33.10
C ASP A 91 10.86 12.63 -32.69
N THR A 92 10.19 11.89 -33.59
CA THR A 92 8.97 11.14 -33.25
C THR A 92 9.22 10.00 -32.27
N LEU A 93 10.32 9.26 -32.39
CA LEU A 93 10.70 8.21 -31.45
C LEU A 93 11.07 8.80 -30.08
N ASN A 94 11.83 9.89 -30.05
CA ASN A 94 12.17 10.60 -28.82
C ASN A 94 10.91 11.12 -28.11
N HIS A 95 9.95 11.67 -28.85
CA HIS A 95 8.66 12.10 -28.28
C HIS A 95 7.78 10.93 -27.81
N GLN A 96 7.86 9.76 -28.44
CA GLN A 96 7.19 8.55 -27.95
C GLN A 96 7.83 8.08 -26.63
N HIS A 97 9.16 7.95 -26.60
CA HIS A 97 9.91 7.54 -25.41
C HIS A 97 9.66 8.50 -24.23
N GLN A 98 9.74 9.81 -24.45
CA GLN A 98 9.46 10.83 -23.42
C GLN A 98 8.02 10.76 -22.89
N ARG A 99 7.04 10.41 -23.73
CA ARG A 99 5.64 10.20 -23.31
C ARG A 99 5.50 8.92 -22.48
N GLU A 100 6.17 7.84 -22.86
CA GLU A 100 6.19 6.58 -22.12
C GLU A 100 6.87 6.74 -20.75
N GLU A 101 8.03 7.41 -20.70
CA GLU A 101 8.73 7.76 -19.45
C GLU A 101 7.87 8.67 -18.56
N SER A 102 7.26 9.71 -19.12
CA SER A 102 6.38 10.62 -18.35
C SER A 102 5.18 9.86 -17.79
N ALA A 103 4.51 9.04 -18.59
CA ALA A 103 3.39 8.21 -18.14
C ALA A 103 3.81 7.15 -17.11
N ALA A 104 5.02 6.59 -17.21
CA ALA A 104 5.56 5.67 -16.22
C ALA A 104 5.86 6.37 -14.88
N LEU A 105 6.44 7.57 -14.93
CA LEU A 105 6.69 8.41 -13.76
C LEU A 105 5.39 8.90 -13.11
N GLU A 106 4.37 9.25 -13.90
CA GLU A 106 3.03 9.59 -13.41
C GLU A 106 2.35 8.41 -12.72
N ARG A 107 2.38 7.21 -13.32
CA ARG A 107 1.93 5.97 -12.66
C ARG A 107 2.69 5.73 -11.35
N GLN A 108 4.01 5.89 -11.36
CA GLN A 108 4.84 5.72 -10.16
C GLN A 108 4.45 6.70 -9.05
N LYS A 109 4.23 7.97 -9.36
CA LYS A 109 3.75 8.99 -8.42
C LYS A 109 2.39 8.61 -7.84
N ILE A 110 1.41 8.28 -8.69
CA ILE A 110 0.07 7.84 -8.27
C ILE A 110 0.17 6.62 -7.32
N CYS A 111 1.03 5.65 -7.62
CA CYS A 111 1.26 4.46 -6.80
C CYS A 111 2.08 4.70 -5.51
N GLN A 112 2.75 5.85 -5.37
CA GLN A 112 3.46 6.28 -4.16
C GLN A 112 2.58 7.17 -3.27
N GLU A 113 1.78 8.05 -3.87
CA GLU A 113 0.82 8.94 -3.21
C GLU A 113 -0.44 8.21 -2.74
N SER A 114 -0.81 7.09 -3.39
CA SER A 114 -1.98 6.29 -3.01
C SER A 114 -1.80 5.59 -1.66
N GLU A 115 -2.61 5.99 -0.68
CA GLU A 115 -2.71 5.32 0.62
C GLU A 115 -3.11 3.84 0.50
N GLU A 116 -3.93 3.48 -0.47
CA GLU A 116 -4.39 2.09 -0.66
C GLU A 116 -3.23 1.17 -1.03
N ILE A 117 -2.41 1.59 -2.00
CA ILE A 117 -1.22 0.84 -2.42
C ILE A 117 -0.22 0.74 -1.28
N ARG A 118 -0.06 1.82 -0.48
CA ARG A 118 0.81 1.81 0.70
C ARG A 118 0.30 0.81 1.76
N LYS A 119 -0.97 0.89 2.14
CA LYS A 119 -1.60 -0.02 3.12
C LYS A 119 -1.52 -1.49 2.65
N LEU A 120 -1.72 -1.75 1.35
CA LEU A 120 -1.55 -3.09 0.79
C LEU A 120 -0.09 -3.56 0.87
N LYS A 121 0.89 -2.72 0.50
CA LYS A 121 2.32 -3.06 0.61
C LYS A 121 2.74 -3.36 2.06
N GLU A 122 2.24 -2.59 3.03
CA GLU A 122 2.44 -2.84 4.46
C GLU A 122 1.80 -4.17 4.88
N GLN A 123 0.56 -4.46 4.47
CA GLN A 123 -0.09 -5.76 4.74
C GLN A 123 0.66 -6.94 4.12
N LEU A 124 1.14 -6.82 2.88
CA LEU A 124 1.95 -7.85 2.21
C LEU A 124 3.30 -8.06 2.92
N ALA A 125 3.94 -6.99 3.40
CA ALA A 125 5.14 -7.11 4.23
C ALA A 125 4.86 -7.86 5.54
N THR A 126 3.74 -7.58 6.23
CA THR A 126 3.35 -8.36 7.43
C THR A 126 3.07 -9.83 7.10
N ALA A 127 2.50 -10.12 5.92
CA ALA A 127 2.26 -11.50 5.48
C ALA A 127 3.57 -12.26 5.20
N ARG A 128 4.61 -11.60 4.66
CA ARG A 128 5.96 -12.19 4.53
C ARG A 128 6.56 -12.55 5.88
N VAL A 129 6.53 -11.61 6.84
CA VAL A 129 7.02 -11.85 8.21
C VAL A 129 6.21 -12.96 8.91
N ASN A 130 4.90 -13.04 8.69
CA ASN A 130 4.06 -14.12 9.23
C ASN A 130 4.42 -15.49 8.63
N ARG A 131 4.71 -15.56 7.32
CA ARG A 131 5.19 -16.79 6.66
C ARG A 131 6.54 -17.24 7.20
N GLU A 132 7.49 -16.32 7.35
CA GLU A 132 8.81 -16.60 7.93
C GLU A 132 8.68 -17.08 9.39
N ARG A 133 7.85 -16.42 10.19
CA ARG A 133 7.56 -16.83 11.57
C ARG A 133 6.91 -18.22 11.64
N ALA A 134 6.00 -18.54 10.72
CA ALA A 134 5.41 -19.88 10.64
C ALA A 134 6.46 -20.94 10.27
N ALA A 135 7.36 -20.65 9.33
CA ALA A 135 8.48 -21.53 8.98
C ALA A 135 9.44 -21.74 10.18
N GLN A 136 9.76 -20.68 10.93
CA GLN A 136 10.57 -20.77 12.16
C GLN A 136 9.90 -21.60 13.25
N LEU A 137 8.58 -21.49 13.42
CA LEU A 137 7.82 -22.32 14.37
C LEU A 137 7.82 -23.80 13.97
N LEU A 138 7.67 -24.12 12.68
CA LEU A 138 7.76 -25.49 12.16
C LEU A 138 9.18 -26.05 12.31
N GLU A 139 10.22 -25.24 12.03
CA GLU A 139 11.62 -25.64 12.24
C GLU A 139 11.90 -25.90 13.73
N ARG A 140 11.38 -25.04 14.62
CA ARG A 140 11.49 -25.23 16.07
C ARG A 140 10.79 -26.51 16.53
N GLN A 141 9.56 -26.76 16.10
CA GLN A 141 8.82 -27.99 16.42
C GLN A 141 9.55 -29.23 15.93
N ARG A 142 10.17 -29.17 14.74
CA ARG A 142 11.03 -30.24 14.24
C ARG A 142 12.25 -30.46 15.12
N ARG A 143 12.98 -29.40 15.51
CA ARG A 143 14.12 -29.51 16.44
C ARG A 143 13.72 -30.08 17.80
N GLU A 144 12.55 -29.69 18.33
CA GLU A 144 12.01 -30.21 19.59
C GLU A 144 11.65 -31.70 19.48
N ALA A 145 11.10 -32.14 18.35
CA ALA A 145 10.84 -33.56 18.07
C ALA A 145 12.13 -34.38 17.85
N ASP A 146 13.09 -33.84 17.11
CA ASP A 146 14.41 -34.48 16.87
C ASP A 146 15.18 -34.63 18.20
N ALA A 147 15.13 -33.62 19.09
CA ALA A 147 15.72 -33.68 20.42
C ALA A 147 15.03 -34.73 21.31
N ALA A 148 13.69 -34.74 21.37
CA ALA A 148 12.93 -35.74 22.12
C ALA A 148 13.19 -37.18 21.63
N PHE A 149 13.49 -37.37 20.34
CA PHE A 149 13.86 -38.66 19.78
C PHE A 149 15.25 -39.13 20.25
N GLU A 150 16.26 -38.25 20.25
CA GLU A 150 17.59 -38.58 20.77
C GLU A 150 17.59 -38.74 22.30
N ASP A 151 16.79 -37.98 23.04
CA ASP A 151 16.60 -38.16 24.48
C ASP A 151 15.99 -39.54 24.79
N ALA A 152 14.89 -39.92 24.12
CA ALA A 152 14.29 -41.26 24.27
C ALA A 152 15.26 -42.39 23.90
N ARG A 153 16.12 -42.19 22.90
CA ARG A 153 17.18 -43.13 22.50
C ARG A 153 18.28 -43.23 23.57
N LEU A 154 18.65 -42.11 24.20
CA LEU A 154 19.59 -42.08 25.32
C LEU A 154 19.01 -42.79 26.55
N GLU A 155 17.73 -42.56 26.87
CA GLU A 155 17.02 -43.25 27.96
C GLU A 155 17.06 -44.77 27.76
N LEU A 156 16.66 -45.27 26.58
CA LEU A 156 16.74 -46.70 26.24
C LEU A 156 18.16 -47.26 26.42
N ALA A 157 19.19 -46.58 25.89
CA ALA A 157 20.57 -47.01 26.03
C ALA A 157 21.09 -46.98 27.49
N MET A 158 20.50 -46.16 28.36
CA MET A 158 20.81 -46.11 29.79
C MET A 158 20.05 -47.19 30.57
N GLU A 159 18.81 -47.51 30.18
CA GLU A 159 18.07 -48.65 30.72
C GLU A 159 18.74 -49.98 30.37
N GLU A 160 19.19 -50.18 29.12
CA GLU A 160 19.97 -51.35 28.69
C GLU A 160 21.22 -51.54 29.56
N LYS A 161 22.00 -50.47 29.78
CA LYS A 161 23.18 -50.50 30.67
C LYS A 161 22.81 -50.85 32.11
N ARG A 162 21.71 -50.30 32.63
CA ARG A 162 21.21 -50.62 33.98
C ARG A 162 20.84 -52.10 34.10
N LEU A 163 20.12 -52.64 33.11
CA LEU A 163 19.73 -54.06 33.06
C LEU A 163 20.97 -54.96 32.97
N ALA A 164 21.92 -54.65 32.09
CA ALA A 164 23.18 -55.40 31.99
C ALA A 164 23.99 -55.38 33.29
N ALA A 165 24.01 -54.25 34.01
CA ALA A 165 24.64 -54.16 35.33
C ALA A 165 23.93 -55.05 36.37
N CYS A 166 22.60 -55.06 36.40
CA CYS A 166 21.81 -55.96 37.26
C CYS A 166 22.02 -57.44 36.92
N GLU A 167 22.11 -57.80 35.64
CA GLU A 167 22.42 -59.18 35.21
C GLU A 167 23.83 -59.61 35.64
N ASN A 168 24.83 -58.75 35.47
CA ASN A 168 26.20 -59.03 35.89
C ASN A 168 26.31 -59.14 37.42
N ALA A 169 25.59 -58.30 38.18
CA ALA A 169 25.50 -58.43 39.64
C ALA A 169 24.92 -59.79 40.05
N ARG A 170 23.80 -60.22 39.43
CA ARG A 170 23.21 -61.55 39.65
C ARG A 170 24.18 -62.69 39.29
N ARG A 171 24.95 -62.57 38.19
CA ARG A 171 25.99 -63.55 37.82
C ARG A 171 27.06 -63.65 38.91
N HIS A 172 27.58 -62.53 39.42
CA HIS A 172 28.56 -62.54 40.50
C HIS A 172 28.00 -63.05 41.83
N GLU A 173 26.73 -62.80 42.16
CA GLU A 173 26.06 -63.41 43.31
C GLU A 173 25.93 -64.93 43.17
N LEU A 174 25.56 -65.42 41.98
CA LEU A 174 25.52 -66.85 41.67
C LEU A 174 26.91 -67.48 41.77
N GLU A 175 27.95 -66.88 41.17
CA GLU A 175 29.35 -67.32 41.28
C GLU A 175 29.80 -67.41 42.74
N ARG A 176 29.55 -66.37 43.54
CA ARG A 176 29.85 -66.38 44.99
C ARG A 176 29.07 -67.48 45.72
N SER A 177 27.80 -67.71 45.39
CA SER A 177 27.01 -68.77 46.01
C SER A 177 27.54 -70.16 45.68
N LEU A 178 28.05 -70.36 44.45
CA LEU A 178 28.67 -71.61 44.02
C LEU A 178 30.03 -71.82 44.70
N GLN A 179 30.85 -70.78 44.82
CA GLN A 179 32.11 -70.80 45.58
C GLN A 179 31.87 -71.11 47.06
N MET A 180 30.91 -70.45 47.71
CA MET A 180 30.52 -70.73 49.11
C MET A 180 29.99 -72.16 49.28
N ARG A 181 29.29 -72.70 48.27
CA ARG A 181 28.83 -74.10 48.26
C ARG A 181 30.01 -75.07 48.10
N GLN A 182 31.00 -74.76 47.27
CA GLN A 182 32.23 -75.55 47.13
C GLN A 182 33.02 -75.57 48.45
N VAL A 183 33.30 -74.40 49.02
CA VAL A 183 33.95 -74.27 50.34
C VAL A 183 33.17 -75.01 51.44
N GLY A 184 31.84 -74.98 51.40
CA GLY A 184 30.99 -75.74 52.32
C GLY A 184 31.07 -77.27 52.14
N LEU A 185 31.24 -77.75 50.90
CA LEU A 185 31.48 -79.17 50.61
C LEU A 185 32.88 -79.61 51.05
N ASP A 186 33.90 -78.78 50.81
CA ASP A 186 35.29 -79.04 51.20
C ASP A 186 35.43 -79.05 52.73
N LEU A 187 34.80 -78.10 53.43
CA LEU A 187 34.74 -78.08 54.89
C LEU A 187 33.97 -79.30 55.42
N ALA A 188 32.89 -79.72 54.77
CA ALA A 188 32.17 -80.95 55.15
C ALA A 188 33.02 -82.21 54.91
N ALA A 189 33.87 -82.24 53.88
CA ALA A 189 34.84 -83.32 53.65
C ALA A 189 35.90 -83.34 54.76
N GLN A 190 36.51 -82.20 55.09
CA GLN A 190 37.45 -82.06 56.21
C GLN A 190 36.83 -82.44 57.56
N ILE A 191 35.55 -82.10 57.79
CA ILE A 191 34.81 -82.53 58.98
C ILE A 191 34.63 -84.04 58.99
N ARG A 192 34.29 -84.68 57.87
CA ARG A 192 34.18 -86.15 57.77
C ARG A 192 35.53 -86.85 57.95
N GLU A 193 36.60 -86.31 57.40
CA GLU A 193 37.97 -86.84 57.60
C GLU A 193 38.38 -86.70 59.06
N ARG A 194 38.17 -85.53 59.68
CA ARG A 194 38.42 -85.32 61.10
C ARG A 194 37.49 -86.14 61.99
N GLN A 195 36.26 -86.44 61.55
CA GLN A 195 35.35 -87.36 62.22
C GLN A 195 35.86 -88.80 62.11
N ARG A 196 36.35 -89.26 60.96
CA ARG A 196 36.99 -90.58 60.81
C ARG A 196 38.23 -90.72 61.67
N MET A 197 39.15 -89.75 61.64
CA MET A 197 40.32 -89.73 62.52
C MET A 197 39.90 -89.74 64.00
N LYS A 198 38.85 -89.00 64.37
CA LYS A 198 38.28 -89.06 65.71
C LYS A 198 37.61 -90.40 66.00
N GLU A 199 36.92 -91.01 65.05
CA GLU A 199 36.25 -92.30 65.20
C GLU A 199 37.27 -93.41 65.42
N GLU A 200 38.37 -93.41 64.65
CA GLU A 200 39.54 -94.27 64.83
C GLU A 200 40.21 -94.02 66.20
N GLU A 201 40.56 -92.77 66.52
CA GLU A 201 41.09 -92.41 67.85
C GLU A 201 40.13 -92.78 68.99
N THR A 202 38.81 -92.66 68.80
CA THR A 202 37.82 -93.06 69.79
C THR A 202 37.56 -94.56 69.78
N ALA A 203 37.85 -95.31 68.71
CA ALA A 203 37.78 -96.76 68.73
C ALA A 203 38.96 -97.32 69.54
N ASP A 204 40.15 -96.75 69.35
CA ASP A 204 41.34 -97.05 70.15
C ASP A 204 41.15 -96.63 71.61
N LYS A 205 40.68 -95.39 71.85
CA LYS A 205 40.37 -94.91 73.20
C LYS A 205 39.18 -95.64 73.80
N TYR A 206 38.17 -96.09 73.04
CA TYR A 206 37.04 -96.88 73.56
C TYR A 206 37.44 -98.34 73.79
N ALA A 207 38.48 -98.88 73.15
CA ALA A 207 39.05 -100.16 73.56
C ALA A 207 39.65 -100.03 74.97
N VAL A 208 40.46 -98.99 75.20
CA VAL A 208 41.09 -98.68 76.51
C VAL A 208 40.05 -98.23 77.55
N GLU A 209 39.10 -97.41 77.16
CA GLU A 209 38.03 -96.89 78.02
C GLU A 209 36.97 -97.96 78.27
N LYS A 210 36.68 -98.92 77.40
CA LYS A 210 35.74 -100.01 77.73
C LYS A 210 36.22 -100.83 78.93
N GLU A 211 37.53 -101.00 79.08
CA GLU A 211 38.13 -101.61 80.28
C GLU A 211 38.00 -100.72 81.53
N GLN A 212 38.07 -99.39 81.37
CA GLN A 212 37.98 -98.41 82.47
C GLN A 212 36.53 -98.02 82.82
N VAL A 213 35.62 -98.04 81.85
CA VAL A 213 34.19 -97.74 81.91
C VAL A 213 33.42 -98.93 82.47
N GLY A 214 33.94 -100.15 82.34
CA GLY A 214 33.53 -101.27 83.20
C GLY A 214 33.64 -100.96 84.70
N ALA A 215 34.60 -100.10 85.11
CA ALA A 215 34.77 -99.64 86.49
C ALA A 215 34.05 -98.31 86.82
N VAL A 216 33.50 -97.59 85.82
CA VAL A 216 32.83 -96.28 86.00
C VAL A 216 31.31 -96.36 85.75
N VAL A 217 30.80 -97.30 84.95
CA VAL A 217 29.35 -97.58 84.82
C VAL A 217 28.74 -98.01 86.16
N ALA A 218 29.54 -98.62 87.04
CA ALA A 218 29.15 -98.91 88.42
C ALA A 218 28.92 -97.65 89.28
N LYS A 219 29.44 -96.48 88.88
CA LYS A 219 29.30 -95.19 89.60
C LYS A 219 28.32 -94.23 88.91
N LEU A 220 28.21 -94.27 87.58
CA LEU A 220 27.34 -93.36 86.83
C LEU A 220 25.83 -93.68 86.93
N LEU A 221 25.45 -94.86 87.44
CA LEU A 221 24.05 -95.16 87.77
C LEU A 221 23.52 -94.36 88.97
N GLU A 222 24.39 -93.86 89.85
CA GLU A 222 23.99 -93.05 91.03
C GLU A 222 23.80 -91.56 90.70
N GLU A 223 24.46 -91.02 89.67
CA GLU A 223 24.40 -89.59 89.35
C GLU A 223 23.24 -89.22 88.39
N MET A 224 22.79 -90.17 87.56
CA MET A 224 21.71 -90.01 86.58
C MET A 224 20.30 -89.74 87.17
N GLU A 225 20.11 -89.93 88.48
CA GLU A 225 18.83 -89.61 89.15
C GLU A 225 18.69 -88.11 89.50
N ASN A 226 19.80 -87.37 89.59
CA ASN A 226 19.80 -85.99 90.09
C ASN A 226 19.51 -84.93 89.01
N GLU A 227 19.93 -85.15 87.75
CA GLU A 227 19.79 -84.13 86.69
C GLU A 227 18.34 -83.94 86.19
N LYS A 228 17.48 -84.95 86.32
CA LYS A 228 16.07 -84.87 85.87
C LYS A 228 15.25 -83.80 86.61
N ARG A 229 15.69 -83.36 87.79
CA ARG A 229 14.99 -82.37 88.62
C ARG A 229 15.13 -80.92 88.13
N GLN A 230 16.21 -80.57 87.40
CA GLN A 230 16.52 -79.17 87.06
C GLN A 230 15.89 -78.67 85.74
N SER A 231 15.31 -79.54 84.92
CA SER A 231 14.72 -79.17 83.61
C SER A 231 13.34 -78.52 83.72
N MET A 232 12.59 -78.82 84.79
CA MET A 232 11.18 -78.42 84.92
C MET A 232 10.97 -76.95 85.30
N GLU A 233 11.92 -76.31 86.00
CA GLU A 233 11.76 -74.93 86.49
C GLU A 233 11.93 -73.88 85.39
N ARG A 234 12.82 -74.12 84.41
CA ARG A 234 13.13 -73.18 83.32
C ARG A 234 11.93 -72.90 82.38
N ARG A 235 10.90 -73.76 82.39
CA ARG A 235 9.70 -73.61 81.55
C ARG A 235 8.62 -72.69 82.14
N ARG A 236 8.65 -72.39 83.45
CA ARG A 236 7.67 -71.47 84.07
C ARG A 236 7.98 -70.00 83.80
N LEU A 237 9.24 -69.60 83.95
CA LEU A 237 9.68 -68.19 83.88
C LEU A 237 9.42 -67.52 82.51
N HIS A 238 9.39 -68.28 81.41
CA HIS A 238 9.11 -67.71 80.07
C HIS A 238 7.61 -67.41 79.85
N ALA A 239 6.70 -68.04 80.59
CA ALA A 239 5.26 -67.83 80.40
C ALA A 239 4.78 -66.48 80.99
N GLU A 240 5.41 -66.02 82.06
CA GLU A 240 4.99 -64.82 82.81
C GLU A 240 5.38 -63.53 82.06
N MET A 241 6.59 -63.47 81.49
CA MET A 241 7.07 -62.29 80.72
C MET A 241 6.22 -61.94 79.50
N VAL A 242 5.52 -62.90 78.89
CA VAL A 242 4.64 -62.67 77.73
C VAL A 242 3.31 -62.02 78.13
N ALA A 243 2.85 -62.21 79.37
CA ALA A 243 1.58 -61.69 79.87
C ALA A 243 1.63 -60.21 80.29
N GLU A 244 2.82 -59.65 80.48
CA GLU A 244 3.02 -58.24 80.87
C GLU A 244 3.08 -57.34 79.63
N ALA A 245 3.83 -57.73 78.60
CA ALA A 245 3.99 -56.98 77.36
C ALA A 245 2.68 -56.75 76.56
N THR A 246 1.66 -57.57 76.77
CA THR A 246 0.34 -57.39 76.14
C THR A 246 -0.48 -56.27 76.79
N LYS A 247 -0.42 -56.14 78.12
CA LYS A 247 -1.16 -55.12 78.90
C LYS A 247 -0.66 -53.70 78.64
N GLU A 248 0.61 -53.53 78.32
CA GLU A 248 1.19 -52.21 78.00
C GLU A 248 0.75 -51.68 76.64
N ARG A 249 0.61 -52.55 75.63
CA ARG A 249 0.13 -52.19 74.29
C ARG A 249 -1.32 -51.70 74.27
N GLU A 250 -2.16 -52.17 75.18
CA GLU A 250 -3.57 -51.75 75.25
C GLU A 250 -3.72 -50.34 75.84
N ARG A 251 -2.95 -50.02 76.89
CA ARG A 251 -2.90 -48.68 77.50
C ARG A 251 -2.44 -47.61 76.52
N GLN A 252 -1.42 -47.91 75.71
CA GLN A 252 -0.92 -46.98 74.70
C GLN A 252 -1.96 -46.65 73.61
N LYS A 253 -2.83 -47.61 73.24
CA LYS A 253 -3.89 -47.38 72.25
C LYS A 253 -5.00 -46.45 72.76
N GLN A 254 -5.33 -46.53 74.06
CA GLN A 254 -6.36 -45.69 74.67
C GLN A 254 -5.94 -44.21 74.70
N LEU A 255 -4.70 -43.93 75.12
CA LEU A 255 -4.14 -42.57 75.17
C LEU A 255 -4.11 -41.88 73.78
N VAL A 256 -3.81 -42.62 72.71
CA VAL A 256 -3.80 -42.08 71.34
C VAL A 256 -5.21 -41.73 70.85
N LEU A 257 -6.24 -42.45 71.30
CA LEU A 257 -7.64 -42.15 70.97
C LEU A 257 -8.14 -40.89 71.70
N GLU A 258 -7.82 -40.73 72.98
CA GLU A 258 -8.21 -39.54 73.75
C GLU A 258 -7.55 -38.25 73.24
N ASN A 259 -6.30 -38.31 72.77
CA ASN A 259 -5.63 -37.14 72.22
C ASN A 259 -6.25 -36.69 70.89
N LYS A 260 -6.63 -37.62 70.00
CA LYS A 260 -7.32 -37.29 68.74
C LYS A 260 -8.66 -36.61 68.96
N ILE A 261 -9.43 -37.04 69.97
CA ILE A 261 -10.73 -36.43 70.30
C ILE A 261 -10.55 -34.99 70.80
N LYS A 262 -9.44 -34.66 71.49
CA LYS A 262 -9.11 -33.30 71.91
C LYS A 262 -8.72 -32.42 70.71
N GLU A 263 -7.82 -32.91 69.86
CA GLU A 263 -7.41 -32.24 68.62
C GLU A 263 -8.62 -31.93 67.70
N GLU A 264 -9.54 -32.88 67.53
CA GLU A 264 -10.77 -32.67 66.72
C GLU A 264 -11.71 -31.61 67.30
N ASN A 265 -11.78 -31.45 68.63
CA ASN A 265 -12.59 -30.42 69.27
C ASN A 265 -11.96 -29.03 69.14
N GLU A 266 -10.64 -28.91 69.34
CA GLU A 266 -9.90 -27.65 69.15
C GLU A 266 -10.01 -27.14 67.70
N ILE A 267 -9.99 -28.05 66.71
CA ILE A 267 -10.21 -27.71 65.30
C ILE A 267 -11.63 -27.17 65.05
N ARG A 268 -12.66 -27.70 65.72
CA ARG A 268 -14.05 -27.20 65.58
C ARG A 268 -14.20 -25.80 66.14
N GLU A 269 -13.68 -25.54 67.33
CA GLU A 269 -13.72 -24.23 67.98
C GLU A 269 -13.00 -23.16 67.14
N TYR A 270 -11.85 -23.50 66.55
CA TYR A 270 -11.13 -22.60 65.64
C TYR A 270 -11.94 -22.26 64.37
N LEU A 271 -12.62 -23.24 63.77
CA LEU A 271 -13.47 -23.04 62.58
C LEU A 271 -14.70 -22.18 62.89
N GLU A 272 -15.34 -22.36 64.05
CA GLU A 272 -16.45 -21.49 64.48
C GLU A 272 -16.00 -20.04 64.74
N MET A 273 -14.81 -19.85 65.32
CA MET A 273 -14.23 -18.52 65.50
C MET A 273 -13.86 -17.83 64.19
N GLN A 274 -13.41 -18.58 63.16
CA GLN A 274 -13.24 -18.01 61.81
C GLN A 274 -14.59 -17.60 61.19
N ARG A 275 -15.64 -18.42 61.31
CA ARG A 275 -16.97 -18.10 60.76
C ARG A 275 -17.54 -16.82 61.38
N LYS A 276 -17.49 -16.67 62.70
CA LYS A 276 -17.96 -15.45 63.40
C LYS A 276 -17.20 -14.20 62.91
N ARG A 277 -15.86 -14.25 62.79
CA ARG A 277 -15.06 -13.16 62.23
C ARG A 277 -15.43 -12.81 60.78
N ALA A 278 -15.77 -13.80 59.95
CA ALA A 278 -16.21 -13.56 58.58
C ALA A 278 -17.61 -12.92 58.51
N GLU A 279 -18.53 -13.33 59.39
CA GLU A 279 -19.87 -12.75 59.50
C GLU A 279 -19.84 -11.30 59.99
N ASP A 280 -19.01 -10.97 60.99
CA ASP A 280 -18.88 -9.61 61.51
C ASP A 280 -18.26 -8.66 60.47
N LEU A 281 -17.21 -9.10 59.76
CA LEU A 281 -16.65 -8.35 58.62
C LEU A 281 -17.64 -8.18 57.46
N ALA A 282 -18.62 -9.07 57.30
CA ALA A 282 -19.69 -8.90 56.32
C ALA A 282 -20.72 -7.84 56.77
N ARG A 283 -21.10 -7.85 58.06
CA ARG A 283 -22.01 -6.86 58.66
C ARG A 283 -21.47 -5.44 58.56
N GLU A 284 -20.19 -5.22 58.88
CA GLU A 284 -19.54 -3.90 58.75
C GLU A 284 -19.57 -3.38 57.29
N LYS A 285 -19.29 -4.26 56.32
CA LYS A 285 -19.34 -3.89 54.89
C LYS A 285 -20.76 -3.53 54.42
N GLU A 286 -21.79 -4.16 54.97
CA GLU A 286 -23.18 -3.77 54.67
C GLU A 286 -23.56 -2.42 55.27
N LEU A 287 -23.14 -2.10 56.50
CA LEU A 287 -23.38 -0.80 57.11
C LEU A 287 -22.74 0.33 56.28
N ILE A 288 -21.46 0.18 55.91
CA ILE A 288 -20.74 1.14 55.06
C ILE A 288 -21.43 1.32 53.68
N ARG A 289 -22.01 0.25 53.11
CA ARG A 289 -22.78 0.35 51.86
C ARG A 289 -24.08 1.13 52.04
N ARG A 290 -24.80 0.94 53.14
CA ARG A 290 -26.05 1.65 53.44
C ARG A 290 -25.82 3.14 53.69
N GLU A 291 -24.72 3.51 54.36
CA GLU A 291 -24.32 4.91 54.56
C GLU A 291 -23.95 5.59 53.25
N LYS A 292 -23.16 4.92 52.40
CA LYS A 292 -22.83 5.43 51.05
C LYS A 292 -24.05 5.62 50.15
N ALA A 293 -25.04 4.73 50.25
CA ALA A 293 -26.30 4.87 49.52
C ALA A 293 -27.09 6.12 49.98
N ARG A 294 -27.21 6.36 51.29
CA ARG A 294 -27.87 7.56 51.83
C ARG A 294 -27.22 8.86 51.34
N ILE A 295 -25.89 8.94 51.38
CA ILE A 295 -25.14 10.13 50.93
C ILE A 295 -25.35 10.37 49.42
N LEU A 296 -25.44 9.31 48.61
CA LEU A 296 -25.76 9.41 47.18
C LEU A 296 -27.18 9.93 46.94
N ASP A 297 -28.18 9.42 47.68
CA ASP A 297 -29.58 9.86 47.56
C ASP A 297 -29.73 11.34 47.98
N GLU A 298 -29.05 11.79 49.04
CA GLU A 298 -29.04 13.19 49.47
C GLU A 298 -28.43 14.13 48.42
N LEU A 299 -27.31 13.73 47.79
CA LEU A 299 -26.69 14.47 46.68
C LEU A 299 -27.63 14.57 45.47
N LEU A 300 -28.32 13.48 45.13
CA LEU A 300 -29.27 13.43 44.01
C LEU A 300 -30.47 14.36 44.24
N GLN A 301 -31.00 14.40 45.47
CA GLN A 301 -32.08 15.33 45.84
C GLN A 301 -31.64 16.80 45.79
N GLN A 302 -30.40 17.11 46.18
CA GLN A 302 -29.84 18.46 46.06
C GLN A 302 -29.68 18.89 44.59
N GLN A 303 -29.25 17.97 43.71
CA GLN A 303 -29.14 18.22 42.27
C GLN A 303 -30.50 18.56 41.64
N ILE A 304 -31.54 17.78 41.98
CA ILE A 304 -32.90 17.96 41.44
C ILE A 304 -33.49 19.32 41.86
N ARG A 305 -33.31 19.74 43.11
CA ARG A 305 -33.83 21.05 43.59
C ARG A 305 -33.24 22.22 42.82
N LYS A 306 -31.91 22.21 42.57
CA LYS A 306 -31.26 23.26 41.77
C LYS A 306 -31.79 23.32 40.34
N GLN A 307 -32.03 22.17 39.72
CA GLN A 307 -32.61 22.12 38.37
C GLN A 307 -34.04 22.67 38.33
N GLN A 308 -34.84 22.47 39.39
CA GLN A 308 -36.17 23.06 39.50
C GLN A 308 -36.11 24.60 39.66
N GLU A 309 -35.22 25.09 40.53
CA GLU A 309 -34.98 26.53 40.70
C GLU A 309 -34.55 27.22 39.38
N GLU A 310 -33.69 26.56 38.60
CA GLU A 310 -33.27 27.03 37.26
C GLU A 310 -34.44 27.05 36.25
N THR A 311 -35.34 26.06 36.26
CA THR A 311 -36.50 26.04 35.36
C THR A 311 -37.55 27.09 35.72
N ASP A 312 -37.78 27.33 37.00
CA ASP A 312 -38.76 28.31 37.47
C ASP A 312 -38.29 29.74 37.16
N TYR A 313 -36.98 30.02 37.29
CA TYR A 313 -36.38 31.29 36.88
C TYR A 313 -36.48 31.54 35.36
N ALA A 314 -36.33 30.49 34.55
CA ALA A 314 -36.48 30.59 33.09
C ALA A 314 -37.92 30.89 32.65
N GLN A 315 -38.93 30.33 33.34
CA GLN A 315 -40.34 30.62 33.08
C GLN A 315 -40.69 32.08 33.38
N LEU A 316 -40.21 32.62 34.52
CA LEU A 316 -40.47 34.01 34.91
C LEU A 316 -39.94 35.04 33.89
N ILE A 317 -38.86 34.73 33.17
CA ILE A 317 -38.32 35.58 32.11
C ILE A 317 -39.21 35.56 30.86
N ALA A 318 -39.83 34.42 30.54
CA ALA A 318 -40.73 34.32 29.39
C ALA A 318 -42.00 35.15 29.60
N ASP A 319 -42.64 35.03 30.77
CA ASP A 319 -43.87 35.75 31.12
C ASP A 319 -43.69 37.28 31.02
N LEU A 320 -42.57 37.82 31.51
CA LEU A 320 -42.25 39.25 31.44
C LEU A 320 -42.18 39.76 29.98
N TYR A 321 -41.66 38.94 29.06
CA TYR A 321 -41.51 39.32 27.65
C TYR A 321 -42.86 39.38 26.91
N GLU A 322 -43.86 38.60 27.34
CA GLU A 322 -45.20 38.63 26.77
C GLU A 322 -45.97 39.89 27.21
N PHE A 323 -45.88 40.29 28.49
CA PHE A 323 -46.52 41.51 29.00
C PHE A 323 -46.02 42.80 28.32
N GLU A 324 -44.71 42.91 28.04
CA GLU A 324 -44.15 44.08 27.32
C GLU A 324 -44.71 44.25 25.90
N ARG A 325 -45.13 43.15 25.25
CA ARG A 325 -45.73 43.18 23.92
C ARG A 325 -47.16 43.70 23.92
N GLU A 326 -47.97 43.34 24.92
CA GLU A 326 -49.39 43.73 24.99
C GLU A 326 -49.58 45.23 25.30
N GLU A 327 -48.68 45.83 26.07
CA GLU A 327 -48.63 47.29 26.28
C GLU A 327 -48.40 48.07 24.97
N GLN A 328 -47.49 47.58 24.11
CA GLN A 328 -47.13 48.26 22.86
C GLN A 328 -48.23 48.29 21.81
N GLU A 329 -49.10 47.28 21.75
CA GLU A 329 -50.24 47.28 20.82
C GLU A 329 -51.35 48.24 21.26
N ARG A 330 -51.65 48.32 22.58
CA ARG A 330 -52.67 49.25 23.10
C ARG A 330 -52.35 50.72 22.77
N GLN A 331 -51.08 51.13 22.85
CA GLN A 331 -50.67 52.50 22.51
C GLN A 331 -50.88 52.86 21.03
N LYS A 332 -50.82 51.88 20.11
CA LYS A 332 -51.01 52.10 18.66
C LYS A 332 -52.47 52.37 18.31
N GLU A 333 -53.41 51.74 19.00
CA GLU A 333 -54.85 51.94 18.73
C GLU A 333 -55.36 53.32 19.11
N GLU A 334 -54.88 53.88 20.24
CA GLU A 334 -55.29 55.21 20.70
C GLU A 334 -54.82 56.33 19.76
N ALA A 335 -53.62 56.20 19.19
CA ALA A 335 -53.07 57.15 18.22
C ALA A 335 -53.89 57.23 16.91
N GLN A 336 -54.53 56.13 16.50
CA GLN A 336 -55.35 56.11 15.29
C GLN A 336 -56.74 56.75 15.47
N LYS A 337 -57.27 56.78 16.71
CA LYS A 337 -58.58 57.38 17.00
C LYS A 337 -58.52 58.91 16.91
N LYS A 338 -57.48 59.54 17.47
CA LYS A 338 -57.31 61.02 17.51
C LYS A 338 -57.23 61.66 16.11
N LYS A 339 -56.50 61.05 15.17
CA LYS A 339 -56.34 61.59 13.80
C LYS A 339 -57.65 61.75 13.03
N ARG A 340 -58.65 60.89 13.29
CA ARG A 340 -59.95 60.89 12.59
C ARG A 340 -60.88 62.04 13.01
N GLU A 341 -60.58 62.69 14.14
CA GLU A 341 -61.38 63.80 14.67
C GLU A 341 -60.88 65.15 14.10
N GLU A 342 -59.57 65.30 13.92
CA GLU A 342 -58.92 66.47 13.34
C GLU A 342 -59.32 66.70 11.87
N GLU A 343 -59.38 65.62 11.07
CA GLU A 343 -59.76 65.64 9.65
C GLU A 343 -61.21 66.11 9.39
N ARG A 344 -62.10 66.01 10.39
CA ARG A 344 -63.50 66.48 10.27
C ARG A 344 -63.65 67.99 10.48
N ALA A 345 -62.78 68.62 11.25
CA ALA A 345 -62.90 70.04 11.59
C ALA A 345 -62.44 70.96 10.44
N THR A 346 -61.38 70.56 9.73
CA THR A 346 -60.76 71.35 8.64
C THR A 346 -61.63 71.45 7.38
N LEU A 347 -62.51 70.47 7.16
CA LEU A 347 -63.35 70.38 5.96
C LEU A 347 -64.56 71.33 6.02
N ALA A 348 -64.96 71.77 7.23
CA ALA A 348 -66.13 72.64 7.45
C ALA A 348 -65.83 74.15 7.31
N THR A 349 -64.57 74.57 7.46
CA THR A 349 -64.15 75.98 7.33
C THR A 349 -63.92 76.36 5.87
N ALA A 350 -63.18 75.53 5.12
CA ALA A 350 -62.81 75.77 3.72
C ALA A 350 -64.00 75.94 2.76
N PHE A 351 -65.19 75.42 3.10
CA PHE A 351 -66.39 75.55 2.27
C PHE A 351 -67.00 76.96 2.28
N LYS A 352 -66.83 77.72 3.37
CA LYS A 352 -67.41 79.07 3.51
C LYS A 352 -66.61 80.12 2.73
N GLU A 353 -65.29 80.07 2.87
CA GLU A 353 -64.34 80.98 2.20
C GLU A 353 -64.42 80.87 0.66
N GLN A 354 -64.72 79.67 0.14
CA GLN A 354 -64.80 79.41 -1.30
C GLN A 354 -65.96 80.14 -2.01
N MET A 355 -67.03 80.49 -1.30
CA MET A 355 -68.23 81.09 -1.93
C MET A 355 -68.07 82.59 -2.17
N GLU A 356 -67.39 83.30 -1.26
CA GLU A 356 -67.23 84.75 -1.32
C GLU A 356 -66.17 85.19 -2.35
N GLU A 357 -65.11 84.41 -2.53
CA GLU A 357 -64.13 84.66 -3.61
C GLU A 357 -64.68 84.40 -5.01
N LYS A 358 -65.69 83.52 -5.15
CA LYS A 358 -66.25 83.13 -6.46
C LYS A 358 -67.03 84.24 -7.15
N GLU A 359 -67.68 85.12 -6.39
CA GLU A 359 -68.54 86.16 -6.98
C GLU A 359 -67.74 87.38 -7.44
N ARG A 360 -66.73 87.80 -6.66
CA ARG A 360 -65.82 88.90 -7.03
C ARG A 360 -64.98 88.59 -8.27
N ARG A 361 -64.33 87.42 -8.30
CA ARG A 361 -63.47 87.02 -9.42
C ARG A 361 -64.23 86.97 -10.76
N ARG A 362 -65.51 86.59 -10.74
CA ARG A 362 -66.34 86.34 -11.94
C ARG A 362 -66.49 87.54 -12.89
N GLN A 363 -66.35 88.77 -12.38
CA GLN A 363 -66.57 89.99 -13.17
C GLN A 363 -65.28 90.52 -13.81
N GLU A 364 -64.15 90.42 -13.11
CA GLU A 364 -62.81 90.77 -13.63
C GLU A 364 -62.33 89.68 -14.61
N GLN A 365 -62.61 88.41 -14.31
CA GLN A 365 -62.28 87.26 -15.15
C GLN A 365 -62.79 87.41 -16.59
N LEU A 366 -64.04 87.78 -16.82
CA LEU A 366 -64.64 87.78 -18.17
C LEU A 366 -63.95 88.69 -19.20
N ALA A 367 -63.29 89.77 -18.76
CA ALA A 367 -62.59 90.70 -19.64
C ALA A 367 -61.15 90.23 -19.92
N GLU A 368 -60.43 89.83 -18.88
CA GLU A 368 -59.07 89.30 -19.00
C GLU A 368 -59.08 87.93 -19.73
N GLU A 369 -60.08 87.07 -19.47
CA GLU A 369 -60.30 85.78 -20.15
C GLU A 369 -60.33 85.90 -21.67
N GLY A 370 -60.78 87.02 -22.24
CA GLY A 370 -60.87 87.19 -23.70
C GLY A 370 -59.51 87.30 -24.37
N GLN A 371 -58.63 88.14 -23.82
CA GLN A 371 -57.26 88.35 -24.34
C GLN A 371 -56.35 87.22 -23.87
N PHE A 372 -56.44 86.85 -22.59
CA PHE A 372 -55.74 85.71 -22.01
C PHE A 372 -56.07 84.42 -22.75
N ARG A 373 -57.32 84.13 -23.13
CA ARG A 373 -57.65 82.94 -23.96
C ARG A 373 -56.85 82.90 -25.26
N GLN A 374 -56.72 84.02 -25.98
CA GLN A 374 -56.08 84.00 -27.29
C GLN A 374 -54.57 83.75 -27.16
N GLU A 375 -53.91 84.42 -26.22
CA GLU A 375 -52.50 84.18 -25.92
C GLU A 375 -52.26 82.80 -25.33
N LEU A 376 -53.16 82.33 -24.45
CA LEU A 376 -53.10 81.01 -23.81
C LEU A 376 -53.37 79.88 -24.81
N TYR A 377 -54.29 80.04 -25.77
CA TYR A 377 -54.47 79.08 -26.87
C TYR A 377 -53.25 79.05 -27.80
N ALA A 378 -52.64 80.21 -28.10
CA ALA A 378 -51.41 80.26 -28.89
C ALA A 378 -50.21 79.64 -28.14
N LYS A 379 -50.14 79.84 -26.82
CA LYS A 379 -49.15 79.25 -25.92
C LYS A 379 -49.35 77.73 -25.80
N PHE A 380 -50.55 77.27 -25.49
CA PHE A 380 -50.90 75.84 -25.45
C PHE A 380 -50.71 75.14 -26.80
N ALA A 381 -50.97 75.81 -27.94
CA ALA A 381 -50.70 75.21 -29.25
C ALA A 381 -49.18 75.04 -29.52
N ARG A 382 -48.34 75.94 -29.01
CA ARG A 382 -46.87 75.80 -29.06
C ARG A 382 -46.38 74.75 -28.07
N GLU A 383 -46.86 74.80 -26.83
CA GLU A 383 -46.52 73.87 -25.74
C GLU A 383 -46.96 72.45 -26.09
N ALA A 384 -48.18 72.21 -26.57
CA ALA A 384 -48.63 70.88 -27.01
C ALA A 384 -47.77 70.30 -28.15
N LYS A 385 -47.27 71.15 -29.07
CA LYS A 385 -46.31 70.71 -30.11
C LYS A 385 -44.96 70.34 -29.51
N LEU A 386 -44.51 71.09 -28.51
CA LEU A 386 -43.25 70.87 -27.80
C LEU A 386 -43.32 69.63 -26.88
N GLU A 387 -44.46 69.42 -26.23
CA GLU A 387 -44.81 68.23 -25.46
C GLU A 387 -44.91 66.99 -26.36
N GLN A 388 -45.56 67.08 -27.53
CA GLN A 388 -45.61 65.97 -28.47
C GLN A 388 -44.20 65.55 -28.94
N MET A 389 -43.34 66.52 -29.25
CA MET A 389 -41.94 66.27 -29.65
C MET A 389 -41.07 65.75 -28.49
N THR A 390 -41.25 66.26 -27.27
CA THR A 390 -40.50 65.79 -26.08
C THR A 390 -41.00 64.44 -25.58
N LEU A 391 -42.30 64.13 -25.69
CA LEU A 391 -42.86 62.80 -25.47
C LEU A 391 -42.33 61.78 -26.48
N GLN A 392 -42.23 62.16 -27.77
CA GLN A 392 -41.61 61.29 -28.79
C GLN A 392 -40.12 61.06 -28.50
N ARG A 393 -39.35 62.11 -28.20
CA ARG A 393 -37.94 61.97 -27.79
C ARG A 393 -37.77 61.12 -26.52
N ARG A 394 -38.62 61.32 -25.51
CA ARG A 394 -38.61 60.53 -24.26
C ARG A 394 -38.96 59.07 -24.52
N LYS A 395 -39.92 58.77 -25.40
CA LYS A 395 -40.24 57.39 -25.83
C LYS A 395 -39.05 56.74 -26.55
N LEU A 396 -38.40 57.44 -27.47
CA LEU A 396 -37.21 56.93 -28.16
C LEU A 396 -36.05 56.67 -27.18
N ALA A 397 -35.74 57.62 -26.31
CA ALA A 397 -34.68 57.46 -25.30
C ALA A 397 -34.95 56.30 -24.33
N ILE A 398 -36.21 56.10 -23.91
CA ILE A 398 -36.60 54.94 -23.09
C ILE A 398 -36.46 53.63 -23.87
N LEU A 399 -36.83 53.60 -25.16
CA LEU A 399 -36.65 52.40 -26.01
C LEU A 399 -35.18 52.07 -26.26
N GLU A 400 -34.33 53.08 -26.45
CA GLU A 400 -32.87 52.91 -26.59
C GLU A 400 -32.24 52.42 -25.28
N HIS A 401 -32.58 53.04 -24.15
CA HIS A 401 -32.14 52.58 -22.83
C HIS A 401 -32.60 51.15 -22.53
N ASN A 402 -33.86 50.81 -22.83
CA ASN A 402 -34.38 49.46 -22.62
C ASN A 402 -33.63 48.43 -23.50
N ARG A 403 -33.35 48.77 -24.77
CA ARG A 403 -32.50 47.92 -25.65
C ARG A 403 -31.08 47.74 -25.10
N GLN A 404 -30.48 48.79 -24.54
CA GLN A 404 -29.16 48.71 -23.90
C GLN A 404 -29.19 47.83 -22.65
N VAL A 405 -30.21 47.97 -21.79
CA VAL A 405 -30.40 47.13 -20.60
C VAL A 405 -30.66 45.67 -21.00
N GLU A 406 -31.48 45.41 -22.01
CA GLU A 406 -31.72 44.07 -22.55
C GLU A 406 -30.42 43.46 -23.12
N ALA A 407 -29.61 44.23 -23.84
CA ALA A 407 -28.31 43.78 -24.34
C ALA A 407 -27.35 43.40 -23.18
N ILE A 408 -27.26 44.24 -22.14
CA ILE A 408 -26.45 43.95 -20.93
C ILE A 408 -26.96 42.70 -20.19
N ILE A 409 -28.28 42.51 -20.11
CA ILE A 409 -28.88 41.31 -19.49
C ILE A 409 -28.58 40.06 -20.33
N GLN A 410 -28.69 40.14 -21.66
CA GLN A 410 -28.35 39.03 -22.56
C GLN A 410 -26.85 38.69 -22.51
N GLU A 411 -25.97 39.69 -22.46
CA GLU A 411 -24.53 39.48 -22.33
C GLU A 411 -24.18 38.83 -20.99
N ARG A 412 -24.74 39.31 -19.87
CA ARG A 412 -24.58 38.67 -18.55
C ARG A 412 -25.10 37.24 -18.51
N ARG A 413 -26.22 36.93 -19.19
CA ARG A 413 -26.73 35.55 -19.31
C ARG A 413 -25.74 34.66 -20.08
N ARG A 414 -25.24 35.12 -21.23
CA ARG A 414 -24.22 34.39 -22.01
C ARG A 414 -22.93 34.18 -21.22
N GLN A 415 -22.48 35.16 -20.44
CA GLN A 415 -21.32 35.05 -19.57
C GLN A 415 -21.55 34.00 -18.46
N LEU A 416 -22.72 33.99 -17.81
CA LEU A 416 -23.11 33.00 -16.80
C LEU A 416 -23.27 31.59 -17.37
N GLU A 417 -23.83 31.46 -18.57
CA GLU A 417 -23.96 30.19 -19.29
C GLU A 417 -22.58 29.64 -19.64
N GLY A 418 -21.70 30.45 -20.24
CA GLY A 418 -20.33 30.07 -20.54
C GLY A 418 -19.48 29.74 -19.30
N GLN A 419 -19.69 30.42 -18.17
CA GLN A 419 -19.08 30.04 -16.89
C GLN A 419 -19.58 28.68 -16.41
N ARG A 420 -20.90 28.45 -16.41
CA ARG A 420 -21.48 27.15 -16.02
C ARG A 420 -21.06 26.00 -16.92
N GLU A 421 -20.81 26.26 -18.21
CA GLU A 421 -20.28 25.27 -19.14
C GLU A 421 -18.82 24.94 -18.83
N ARG A 422 -17.97 25.95 -18.60
CA ARG A 422 -16.57 25.75 -18.14
C ARG A 422 -16.53 24.97 -16.81
N ASP A 423 -17.31 25.37 -15.81
CA ASP A 423 -17.40 24.65 -14.53
C ASP A 423 -17.79 23.17 -14.71
N ARG A 424 -18.70 22.87 -15.66
CA ARG A 424 -19.11 21.49 -15.97
C ARG A 424 -18.01 20.72 -16.70
N GLU A 425 -17.31 21.35 -17.63
CA GLU A 425 -16.17 20.75 -18.33
C GLU A 425 -15.00 20.48 -17.40
N GLU A 426 -14.66 21.42 -16.53
CA GLU A 426 -13.61 21.26 -15.50
C GLU A 426 -13.96 20.13 -14.54
N ARG A 427 -15.21 20.07 -14.04
CA ARG A 427 -15.67 18.94 -13.20
C ARG A 427 -15.61 17.60 -13.95
N ARG A 428 -15.96 17.55 -15.24
CA ARG A 428 -15.84 16.33 -16.06
C ARG A 428 -14.38 15.90 -16.18
N LYS A 429 -13.47 16.81 -16.54
CA LYS A 429 -12.02 16.54 -16.63
C LYS A 429 -11.45 16.07 -15.30
N MET A 430 -11.87 16.66 -14.17
CA MET A 430 -11.45 16.20 -12.85
C MET A 430 -11.94 14.79 -12.52
N LEU A 431 -13.21 14.47 -12.82
CA LEU A 431 -13.76 13.12 -12.63
C LEU A 431 -13.10 12.08 -13.57
N GLU A 432 -12.77 12.46 -14.80
CA GLU A 432 -12.03 11.62 -15.75
C GLU A 432 -10.62 11.33 -15.23
N LEU A 433 -9.88 12.35 -14.78
CA LEU A 433 -8.55 12.20 -14.16
C LEU A 433 -8.59 11.38 -12.85
N GLU A 434 -9.62 11.52 -12.03
CA GLU A 434 -9.83 10.70 -10.83
C GLU A 434 -10.12 9.24 -11.18
N ALA A 435 -10.95 8.98 -12.19
CA ALA A 435 -11.23 7.63 -12.68
C ALA A 435 -9.98 6.97 -13.30
N GLU A 436 -9.17 7.72 -14.05
CA GLU A 436 -7.88 7.27 -14.57
C GLU A 436 -6.92 6.89 -13.43
N LYS A 437 -6.76 7.76 -12.42
CA LYS A 437 -5.97 7.47 -11.21
C LYS A 437 -6.46 6.22 -10.49
N GLN A 438 -7.77 6.07 -10.28
CA GLN A 438 -8.37 4.88 -9.68
C GLN A 438 -8.11 3.62 -10.51
N SER A 439 -8.14 3.70 -11.84
CA SER A 439 -7.83 2.57 -12.71
C SER A 439 -6.36 2.13 -12.60
N ILE A 440 -5.43 3.08 -12.46
CA ILE A 440 -3.99 2.81 -12.24
C ILE A 440 -3.79 2.16 -10.87
N ILE A 441 -4.45 2.67 -9.83
CA ILE A 441 -4.42 2.08 -8.48
C ILE A 441 -4.96 0.64 -8.52
N GLN A 442 -6.10 0.39 -9.16
CA GLN A 442 -6.65 -0.96 -9.30
C GLN A 442 -5.70 -1.91 -10.06
N GLN A 443 -5.10 -1.46 -11.15
CA GLN A 443 -4.13 -2.27 -11.92
C GLN A 443 -2.89 -2.65 -11.09
N GLU A 444 -2.28 -1.70 -10.39
CA GLU A 444 -1.12 -1.97 -9.52
C GLU A 444 -1.51 -2.82 -8.31
N ARG A 445 -2.72 -2.64 -7.77
CA ARG A 445 -3.28 -3.44 -6.67
C ARG A 445 -3.47 -4.90 -7.09
N GLU A 446 -4.08 -5.16 -8.25
CA GLU A 446 -4.17 -6.51 -8.82
C GLU A 446 -2.78 -7.12 -9.09
N ARG A 447 -1.84 -6.33 -9.61
CA ARG A 447 -0.47 -6.77 -9.87
C ARG A 447 0.24 -7.21 -8.58
N LEU A 448 0.22 -6.38 -7.54
CA LEU A 448 0.82 -6.71 -6.23
C LEU A 448 0.21 -7.98 -5.63
N LEU A 449 -1.11 -8.16 -5.77
CA LEU A 449 -1.82 -9.36 -5.31
C LEU A 449 -1.46 -10.61 -6.13
N ARG A 450 -1.24 -10.50 -7.45
CA ARG A 450 -0.74 -11.61 -8.29
C ARG A 450 0.69 -12.00 -7.92
N GLU A 451 1.58 -11.02 -7.84
CA GLU A 451 3.01 -11.22 -7.51
C GLU A 451 3.20 -11.88 -6.13
N ASN A 452 2.29 -11.63 -5.18
CA ASN A 452 2.36 -12.14 -3.81
C ASN A 452 1.31 -13.22 -3.50
N ALA A 453 0.75 -13.89 -4.51
CA ALA A 453 -0.30 -14.90 -4.33
C ALA A 453 0.14 -16.13 -3.50
N GLU A 454 1.44 -16.39 -3.40
CA GLU A 454 2.03 -17.37 -2.47
C GLU A 454 1.82 -17.04 -0.98
N LEU A 455 1.55 -15.77 -0.63
CA LEU A 455 1.32 -15.31 0.74
C LEU A 455 -0.15 -15.42 1.17
N ALA A 456 -1.05 -15.95 0.32
CA ALA A 456 -2.50 -15.91 0.51
C ALA A 456 -2.98 -16.43 1.87
N ASP A 457 -2.32 -17.46 2.43
CA ASP A 457 -2.67 -18.04 3.74
C ASP A 457 -2.19 -17.22 4.94
N PHE A 458 -1.29 -16.25 4.71
CA PHE A 458 -0.67 -15.40 5.75
C PHE A 458 -1.15 -13.93 5.67
N LEU A 459 -2.07 -13.62 4.74
CA LEU A 459 -2.66 -12.27 4.60
C LEU A 459 -3.51 -11.91 5.83
N PRO A 460 -3.44 -10.65 6.31
CA PRO A 460 -4.39 -10.13 7.28
C PRO A 460 -5.86 -10.24 6.84
N LYS A 461 -6.77 -10.30 7.82
CA LYS A 461 -8.21 -10.18 7.54
C LYS A 461 -8.49 -8.82 6.88
N ASN A 462 -9.39 -8.81 5.90
CA ASN A 462 -9.81 -7.64 5.11
C ASN A 462 -8.76 -7.05 4.14
N THR A 463 -7.64 -7.73 3.87
CA THR A 463 -6.70 -7.31 2.80
C THR A 463 -7.37 -7.31 1.43
N LEU A 464 -8.18 -8.33 1.13
CA LEU A 464 -8.93 -8.45 -0.12
C LEU A 464 -10.31 -7.81 0.05
N HIS A 465 -10.62 -6.80 -0.76
CA HIS A 465 -11.89 -6.06 -0.68
C HIS A 465 -12.98 -6.75 -1.51
N ASP A 466 -12.66 -7.12 -2.75
CA ASP A 466 -13.63 -7.66 -3.70
C ASP A 466 -13.49 -9.16 -3.95
N LYS A 467 -14.61 -9.79 -4.35
CA LYS A 467 -14.61 -11.16 -4.91
C LYS A 467 -13.71 -11.30 -6.14
N ARG A 468 -13.49 -10.20 -6.88
CA ARG A 468 -12.55 -10.14 -8.01
C ARG A 468 -11.11 -10.39 -7.54
N GLU A 469 -10.67 -9.70 -6.50
CA GLU A 469 -9.34 -9.86 -5.90
C GLU A 469 -9.13 -11.26 -5.34
N GLN A 470 -10.14 -11.80 -4.65
CA GLN A 470 -10.12 -13.19 -4.15
C GLN A 470 -9.94 -14.21 -5.27
N ASN A 471 -10.62 -14.01 -6.41
CA ASN A 471 -10.47 -14.87 -7.58
C ASN A 471 -9.09 -14.72 -8.23
N ILE A 472 -8.55 -13.50 -8.33
CA ILE A 472 -7.20 -13.23 -8.89
C ILE A 472 -6.11 -13.88 -8.03
N VAL A 473 -6.18 -13.76 -6.70
CA VAL A 473 -5.22 -14.42 -5.80
C VAL A 473 -5.36 -15.93 -5.87
N ARG A 474 -6.59 -16.47 -5.93
CA ARG A 474 -6.82 -17.91 -6.09
C ARG A 474 -6.28 -18.45 -7.42
N SER A 475 -6.49 -17.75 -8.54
CA SER A 475 -6.01 -18.20 -9.85
C SER A 475 -4.49 -18.08 -9.98
N ALA A 476 -3.88 -16.99 -9.49
CA ALA A 476 -2.43 -16.84 -9.43
C ALA A 476 -1.78 -17.91 -8.52
N ARG A 477 -2.39 -18.22 -7.37
CA ARG A 477 -1.96 -19.34 -6.50
C ARG A 477 -2.07 -20.69 -7.21
N GLN A 478 -3.14 -20.94 -7.97
CA GLN A 478 -3.29 -22.16 -8.78
C GLN A 478 -2.18 -22.26 -9.83
N GLN A 479 -1.89 -21.16 -10.55
CA GLN A 479 -0.80 -21.09 -11.54
C GLN A 479 0.58 -21.38 -10.91
N LEU A 480 0.89 -20.75 -9.76
CA LEU A 480 2.10 -21.02 -9.00
C LEU A 480 2.18 -22.49 -8.55
N SER A 481 1.07 -23.08 -8.11
CA SER A 481 1.03 -24.49 -7.73
C SER A 481 1.23 -25.45 -8.91
N SER A 482 0.70 -25.14 -10.10
CA SER A 482 0.94 -25.95 -11.30
C SER A 482 2.38 -25.88 -11.79
N ILE A 483 3.03 -24.71 -11.68
CA ILE A 483 4.46 -24.55 -12.01
C ILE A 483 5.34 -25.37 -11.05
N HIS A 484 4.91 -25.51 -9.78
CA HIS A 484 5.67 -26.25 -8.78
C HIS A 484 5.43 -27.77 -8.80
N LEU A 485 4.48 -28.25 -9.61
CA LEU A 485 4.04 -29.65 -9.71
C LEU A 485 4.62 -30.41 -10.93
N ASP A 486 5.55 -29.82 -11.69
CA ASP A 486 6.33 -30.50 -12.72
C ASP A 486 7.59 -31.16 -12.11
N PRO A 487 7.64 -32.48 -11.85
CA PRO A 487 8.79 -33.17 -11.25
C PRO A 487 10.00 -33.32 -12.20
N LEU A 488 9.99 -32.66 -13.36
CA LEU A 488 11.02 -32.75 -14.40
C LEU A 488 11.60 -31.38 -14.82
N ALA A 489 11.16 -30.27 -14.22
CA ALA A 489 11.74 -28.96 -14.48
C ALA A 489 13.03 -28.74 -13.64
N PRO A 490 14.23 -28.60 -14.25
CA PRO A 490 15.44 -28.32 -13.50
C PRO A 490 15.39 -26.91 -12.90
N LEU A 491 15.59 -26.81 -11.58
CA LEU A 491 15.62 -25.53 -10.86
C LEU A 491 16.64 -24.54 -11.49
N PRO A 492 16.28 -23.27 -11.73
CA PRO A 492 17.17 -22.30 -12.34
C PRO A 492 18.37 -21.98 -11.42
N ARG A 493 19.56 -22.44 -11.82
CA ARG A 493 20.83 -22.11 -11.15
C ARG A 493 21.31 -20.71 -11.52
N THR A 494 20.74 -19.66 -10.90
CA THR A 494 21.27 -18.29 -11.02
C THR A 494 21.26 -17.52 -9.70
N LEU A 495 22.08 -17.97 -8.74
CA LEU A 495 22.57 -17.14 -7.61
C LEU A 495 24.08 -17.39 -7.36
N ARG A 496 24.86 -17.13 -8.41
CA ARG A 496 26.33 -16.92 -8.48
C ARG A 496 26.55 -16.45 -9.93
N THR A 497 27.16 -15.31 -10.24
CA THR A 497 28.11 -14.47 -9.48
C THR A 497 27.88 -12.99 -9.77
N LEU A 498 27.99 -12.12 -8.75
CA LEU A 498 28.31 -10.71 -8.99
C LEU A 498 29.76 -10.64 -9.49
N GLN A 499 29.97 -10.23 -10.75
CA GLN A 499 31.32 -9.85 -11.20
C GLN A 499 31.69 -8.52 -10.53
N ALA A 500 32.89 -8.46 -9.97
CA ALA A 500 33.48 -7.21 -9.52
C ALA A 500 33.71 -6.30 -10.73
N GLY A 501 33.57 -4.99 -10.55
CA GLY A 501 33.76 -4.03 -11.63
C GLY A 501 35.22 -3.99 -12.10
N GLU A 502 35.43 -4.16 -13.40
CA GLU A 502 36.71 -3.85 -14.03
C GLU A 502 36.76 -2.36 -14.35
N SER A 503 37.75 -1.69 -13.76
CA SER A 503 38.11 -0.30 -14.02
C SER A 503 38.73 -0.16 -15.41
N ASN A 504 38.07 0.54 -16.32
CA ASN A 504 38.67 0.96 -17.58
C ASN A 504 39.31 2.35 -17.42
N ASP A 505 40.61 2.36 -17.09
CA ASP A 505 41.45 3.54 -17.23
C ASP A 505 41.66 3.83 -18.72
N MET A 506 41.14 4.98 -19.19
CA MET A 506 41.46 5.49 -20.52
C MET A 506 42.71 6.37 -20.46
N HIS A 507 43.83 5.81 -20.90
CA HIS A 507 45.06 6.55 -21.21
C HIS A 507 45.52 6.24 -22.63
N SER A 508 45.18 7.12 -23.57
CA SER A 508 45.93 7.52 -24.79
C SER A 508 45.12 8.54 -25.58
#